data_AF-A0A6B1CKW9-F1
#
_entry.id   AF-A0A6B1CKW9-F1
#
_cell.length_a   1.000
_cell.length_b   1.000
_cell.length_c   1.000
_cell.angle_alpha   90.00
_cell.angle_beta   90.00
_cell.angle_gamma   90.00
#
_symmetry.space_group_name_H-M   'P 1'
#
loop_
_entity.id
_entity.type
_entity.pdbx_description
1 polymer ?
#
loop_
_entity_poly.entity_id
_entity_poly.type
_entity_poly.pdbx_seq_one_letter_code
_entity_poly.pdbx_strand_id
1 'polypeptide(L)'
;MKHLALFLALTCGASAASAEDLAYVNAALRAWLQAIEADAPYLLVDRGEGELRLMHEKALLRRVPLVADSLGTQPSVQSLLEARLRRYRPSNPWRGLVPSPFDWEQNLVADAAATSALYFASGLLIYASPAWRRPDAIDLQIGVADLRALYNACGLGTTLVILPANWREGPLP
;
A
#
# COMPACT_ATOMS: atom_id res chain seq x y z
N MET A 1 -12.13 -32.39 52.62
CA MET A 1 -10.68 -32.04 52.67
C MET A 1 -10.21 -31.74 51.25
N LYS A 2 -9.62 -30.54 51.04
CA LYS A 2 -8.73 -30.11 49.93
C LYS A 2 -9.40 -29.94 48.55
N HIS A 3 -9.84 -28.73 48.18
CA HIS A 3 -9.05 -27.64 47.54
C HIS A 3 -8.30 -28.08 46.28
N LEU A 4 -8.70 -27.60 45.10
CA LEU A 4 -7.88 -26.64 44.33
C LEU A 4 -8.70 -26.04 43.17
N ALA A 5 -8.93 -24.73 43.25
CA ALA A 5 -9.35 -23.91 42.13
C ALA A 5 -8.18 -23.75 41.16
N LEU A 6 -8.42 -23.86 39.86
CA LEU A 6 -7.52 -23.32 38.84
C LEU A 6 -8.36 -22.48 37.88
N PHE A 7 -8.55 -21.22 38.27
CA PHE A 7 -8.90 -20.13 37.38
C PHE A 7 -7.73 -19.94 36.41
N LEU A 8 -7.80 -20.48 35.20
CA LEU A 8 -6.99 -19.99 34.10
C LEU A 8 -7.67 -18.73 33.56
N ALA A 9 -7.04 -17.60 33.86
CA ALA A 9 -7.41 -16.29 33.36
C ALA A 9 -7.40 -16.30 31.83
N LEU A 10 -8.59 -16.19 31.25
CA LEU A 10 -8.78 -15.57 29.94
C LEU A 10 -8.40 -14.10 30.09
N THR A 11 -7.11 -13.79 29.96
CA THR A 11 -6.68 -12.44 29.60
C THR A 11 -6.98 -12.25 28.13
N CYS A 12 -8.26 -12.07 27.82
CA CYS A 12 -8.66 -11.38 26.61
C CYS A 12 -8.20 -9.94 26.80
N GLY A 13 -7.00 -9.64 26.33
CA GLY A 13 -6.49 -8.28 26.25
C GLY A 13 -7.31 -7.51 25.23
N ALA A 14 -8.52 -7.09 25.62
CA ALA A 14 -9.24 -6.04 24.94
C ALA A 14 -8.41 -4.77 25.15
N SER A 15 -7.54 -4.47 24.20
CA SER A 15 -6.87 -3.18 24.13
C SER A 15 -7.98 -2.14 24.02
N ALA A 16 -8.16 -1.32 25.05
CA ALA A 16 -9.08 -0.20 24.98
C ALA A 16 -8.54 0.76 23.92
N ALA A 17 -9.10 0.71 22.70
CA ALA A 17 -8.73 1.62 21.64
C ALA A 17 -8.89 3.06 22.15
N SER A 18 -7.83 3.86 22.06
CA SER A 18 -7.89 5.25 22.50
C SER A 18 -8.83 6.04 21.57
N ALA A 19 -9.33 7.18 22.03
CA ALA A 19 -10.15 8.06 21.19
C ALA A 19 -9.40 8.49 19.90
N GLU A 20 -8.07 8.62 19.98
CA GLU A 20 -7.21 8.92 18.82
C GLU A 20 -7.15 7.75 17.84
N ASP A 21 -7.05 6.51 18.32
CA ASP A 21 -7.05 5.32 17.46
C ASP A 21 -8.39 5.19 16.71
N LEU A 22 -9.51 5.43 17.41
CA LEU A 22 -10.83 5.40 16.78
C LEU A 22 -10.99 6.54 15.76
N ALA A 23 -10.49 7.73 16.05
CA ALA A 23 -10.49 8.85 15.11
C ALA A 23 -9.69 8.52 13.84
N TYR A 24 -8.53 7.88 14.00
CA TYR A 24 -7.69 7.44 12.89
C TYR A 24 -8.38 6.36 12.04
N VAL A 25 -8.98 5.34 12.66
CA VAL A 25 -9.77 4.31 11.94
C VAL A 25 -10.91 4.96 11.16
N ASN A 26 -11.65 5.88 11.77
CA ASN A 26 -12.74 6.59 11.10
C ASN A 26 -12.25 7.43 9.91
N ALA A 27 -11.08 8.07 10.02
CA ALA A 27 -10.48 8.80 8.91
C ALA A 27 -10.12 7.87 7.74
N ALA A 28 -9.52 6.71 8.03
CA ALA A 28 -9.18 5.70 7.02
C ALA A 28 -10.43 5.15 6.30
N LEU A 29 -11.50 4.85 7.06
CA LEU A 29 -12.77 4.38 6.49
C LEU A 29 -13.44 5.44 5.61
N ARG A 30 -13.43 6.70 6.03
CA ARG A 30 -13.96 7.81 5.22
C ARG A 30 -13.16 7.98 3.92
N ALA A 31 -11.84 7.92 3.98
CA ALA A 31 -10.99 7.98 2.79
C ALA A 31 -11.27 6.81 1.83
N TRP A 32 -11.51 5.61 2.35
CA TRP A 32 -11.87 4.46 1.54
C TRP A 32 -13.24 4.64 0.86
N LEU A 33 -14.26 5.12 1.59
CA LEU A 33 -15.58 5.41 1.01
C LEU A 33 -15.48 6.46 -0.11
N GLN A 34 -14.73 7.54 0.11
CA GLN A 34 -14.50 8.55 -0.91
C GLN A 34 -13.80 7.98 -2.16
N ALA A 35 -12.83 7.06 -1.98
CA ALA A 35 -12.17 6.40 -3.10
C ALA A 35 -13.10 5.48 -3.89
N ILE A 36 -14.04 4.79 -3.21
CA ILE A 36 -15.07 3.98 -3.87
C ILE A 36 -15.99 4.85 -4.74
N GLU A 37 -16.34 6.06 -4.27
CA GLU A 37 -17.26 6.98 -4.95
C GLU A 37 -16.64 7.76 -6.12
N ALA A 38 -15.29 7.80 -6.21
CA ALA A 38 -14.57 8.63 -7.17
C ALA A 38 -14.57 8.11 -8.63
N ASP A 39 -15.21 6.97 -8.92
CA ASP A 39 -15.26 6.33 -10.24
C ASP A 39 -13.89 6.25 -10.94
N ALA A 40 -12.85 5.89 -10.17
CA ALA A 40 -11.48 5.77 -10.65
C ALA A 40 -10.76 4.59 -9.97
N PRO A 41 -9.77 3.98 -10.63
CA PRO A 41 -8.92 2.97 -10.00
C PRO A 41 -8.14 3.56 -8.81
N TYR A 42 -8.09 2.82 -7.71
CA TYR A 42 -7.34 3.19 -6.51
C TYR A 42 -6.67 1.97 -5.87
N LEU A 43 -5.68 2.23 -5.05
CA LEU A 43 -4.96 1.24 -4.27
C LEU A 43 -5.46 1.24 -2.82
N LEU A 44 -5.61 0.06 -2.24
CA LEU A 44 -6.03 -0.13 -0.85
C LEU A 44 -5.03 -1.04 -0.14
N VAL A 45 -4.37 -0.53 0.90
CA VAL A 45 -3.56 -1.35 1.81
C VAL A 45 -4.45 -1.78 2.97
N ASP A 46 -4.69 -3.09 3.08
CA ASP A 46 -5.35 -3.71 4.22
C ASP A 46 -4.26 -4.30 5.13
N ARG A 47 -3.84 -3.52 6.14
CA ARG A 47 -2.76 -3.95 7.04
C ARG A 47 -3.15 -5.13 7.94
N GLY A 48 -4.44 -5.34 8.18
CA GLY A 48 -4.94 -6.47 8.95
C GLY A 48 -4.76 -7.80 8.22
N GLU A 49 -4.83 -7.76 6.90
CA GLU A 49 -4.65 -8.93 6.02
C GLU A 49 -3.24 -9.02 5.42
N GLY A 50 -2.40 -7.99 5.59
CA GLY A 50 -1.08 -7.93 4.97
C GLY A 50 -1.14 -7.86 3.44
N GLU A 51 -2.14 -7.15 2.89
CA GLU A 51 -2.38 -7.08 1.45
C GLU A 51 -2.43 -5.64 0.93
N LEU A 52 -1.94 -5.47 -0.29
CA LEU A 52 -2.23 -4.34 -1.17
C LEU A 52 -3.23 -4.80 -2.24
N ARG A 53 -4.26 -4.00 -2.52
CA ARG A 53 -5.31 -4.33 -3.47
C ARG A 53 -5.43 -3.21 -4.51
N LEU A 54 -5.52 -3.60 -5.78
CA LEU A 54 -5.97 -2.68 -6.84
C LEU A 54 -7.48 -2.81 -6.95
N MET A 55 -8.17 -1.69 -6.81
CA MET A 55 -9.61 -1.58 -6.75
C MET A 55 -10.11 -0.63 -7.84
N HIS A 56 -11.36 -0.79 -8.24
CA HIS A 56 -12.13 0.20 -8.97
C HIS A 56 -13.55 0.16 -8.41
N GLU A 57 -14.03 1.28 -7.86
CA GLU A 57 -15.23 1.28 -7.01
C GLU A 57 -15.13 0.17 -5.93
N LYS A 58 -16.10 -0.76 -5.89
CA LYS A 58 -16.10 -1.92 -4.98
C LYS A 58 -15.45 -3.16 -5.61
N ALA A 59 -15.10 -3.13 -6.90
CA ALA A 59 -14.55 -4.25 -7.60
C ALA A 59 -13.05 -4.42 -7.27
N LEU A 60 -12.69 -5.63 -6.84
CA LEU A 60 -11.31 -6.03 -6.65
C LEU A 60 -10.71 -6.47 -7.98
N LEU A 61 -9.74 -5.72 -8.49
CA LEU A 61 -9.05 -6.03 -9.74
C LEU A 61 -7.81 -6.90 -9.52
N ARG A 62 -7.09 -6.70 -8.40
CA ARG A 62 -5.90 -7.49 -8.05
C ARG A 62 -5.65 -7.54 -6.55
N ARG A 63 -5.27 -8.70 -6.03
CA ARG A 63 -4.66 -8.86 -4.69
C ARG A 63 -3.15 -8.99 -4.82
N VAL A 64 -2.43 -8.32 -3.93
CA VAL A 64 -0.97 -8.30 -3.87
C VAL A 64 -0.55 -8.55 -2.42
N PRO A 65 0.04 -9.71 -2.10
CA PRO A 65 0.54 -9.95 -0.76
C PRO A 65 1.73 -9.01 -0.46
N LEU A 66 1.75 -8.44 0.73
CA LEU A 66 2.89 -7.67 1.21
C LEU A 66 4.00 -8.65 1.64
N VAL A 67 5.21 -8.39 1.17
CA VAL A 67 6.44 -9.07 1.60
C VAL A 67 6.97 -8.43 2.88
N ALA A 68 6.85 -7.10 2.99
CA ALA A 68 7.21 -6.34 4.19
C ALA A 68 6.36 -5.07 4.29
N ASP A 69 6.05 -4.67 5.52
CA ASP A 69 5.35 -3.44 5.87
C ASP A 69 6.20 -2.63 6.86
N SER A 70 6.63 -1.44 6.43
CA SER A 70 7.41 -0.48 7.24
C SER A 70 6.66 0.84 7.44
N LEU A 71 5.32 0.83 7.45
CA LEU A 71 4.51 2.04 7.52
C LEU A 71 4.46 2.72 8.91
N GLY A 72 4.96 2.07 9.95
CA GLY A 72 4.81 2.55 11.33
C GLY A 72 3.40 2.31 11.90
N THR A 73 3.01 3.08 12.92
CA THR A 73 1.74 2.91 13.65
C THR A 73 0.57 3.64 12.99
N GLN A 74 0.74 4.93 12.68
CA GLN A 74 -0.28 5.80 12.09
C GLN A 74 0.27 6.49 10.83
N PRO A 75 0.39 5.76 9.69
CA PRO A 75 0.79 6.38 8.42
C PRO A 75 -0.26 7.37 7.92
N SER A 76 0.04 8.12 6.86
CA SER A 76 -1.01 8.91 6.19
C SER A 76 -2.10 7.98 5.65
N VAL A 77 -3.36 8.21 6.03
CA VAL A 77 -4.51 7.38 5.62
C VAL A 77 -4.75 7.38 4.12
N GLN A 78 -4.33 8.45 3.44
CA GLN A 78 -4.47 8.63 2.00
C GLN A 78 -3.22 9.29 1.43
N SER A 79 -2.90 8.95 0.19
CA SER A 79 -1.87 9.62 -0.60
C SER A 79 -2.12 9.47 -2.09
N LEU A 80 -1.52 10.32 -2.91
CA LEU A 80 -1.56 10.22 -4.37
C LEU A 80 -0.24 9.69 -4.91
N LEU A 81 -0.30 8.91 -5.99
CA LEU A 81 0.88 8.46 -6.73
C LEU A 81 1.49 9.66 -7.47
N GLU A 82 2.66 10.11 -7.03
CA GLU A 82 3.34 11.27 -7.62
C GLU A 82 4.33 10.88 -8.71
N ALA A 83 5.03 9.75 -8.52
CA ALA A 83 6.05 9.33 -9.45
C ALA A 83 6.16 7.82 -9.56
N ARG A 84 6.52 7.39 -10.77
CA ARG A 84 6.90 6.02 -11.09
C ARG A 84 8.40 5.97 -11.29
N LEU A 85 9.12 5.52 -10.26
CA LEU A 85 10.58 5.57 -10.20
C LEU A 85 11.22 4.35 -10.86
N ARG A 86 12.40 4.58 -11.43
CA ARG A 86 13.27 3.53 -11.98
C ARG A 86 14.69 3.74 -11.50
N ARG A 87 15.35 2.67 -11.07
CA ARG A 87 16.74 2.75 -10.64
C ARG A 87 17.71 2.88 -11.82
N TYR A 88 17.45 2.16 -12.91
CA TYR A 88 18.25 2.21 -14.15
C TYR A 88 17.34 2.32 -15.37
N ARG A 89 17.73 3.12 -16.37
CA ARG A 89 17.09 3.14 -17.68
C ARG A 89 17.92 2.29 -18.65
N PRO A 90 17.30 1.38 -19.44
CA PRO A 90 18.02 0.57 -20.42
C PRO A 90 18.65 1.41 -21.54
N SER A 91 17.97 2.47 -21.97
CA SER A 91 18.49 3.48 -22.90
C SER A 91 18.97 4.72 -22.11
N ASN A 92 20.04 5.35 -22.60
CA ASN A 92 20.77 6.47 -21.99
C ASN A 92 20.01 7.16 -20.82
N PRO A 93 20.48 7.02 -19.56
CA PRO A 93 19.75 7.46 -18.38
C PRO A 93 19.46 8.97 -18.34
N TRP A 94 20.19 9.76 -19.14
CA TRP A 94 20.10 11.21 -19.22
C TRP A 94 19.23 11.71 -20.39
N ARG A 95 18.79 10.82 -21.29
CA ARG A 95 18.00 11.22 -22.46
C ARG A 95 16.52 11.34 -22.08
N GLY A 96 15.90 12.46 -22.41
CA GLY A 96 14.45 12.63 -22.37
C GLY A 96 13.75 11.68 -23.35
N LEU A 97 12.53 11.25 -23.02
CA LEU A 97 11.73 10.41 -23.91
C LEU A 97 11.26 11.27 -25.09
N VAL A 98 11.53 10.81 -26.30
CA VAL A 98 11.06 11.46 -27.54
C VAL A 98 10.12 10.48 -28.26
N PRO A 99 8.89 10.87 -28.62
CA PRO A 99 7.98 10.06 -29.43
C PRO A 99 8.69 9.53 -30.69
N SER A 100 8.58 8.23 -30.95
CA SER A 100 9.25 7.54 -32.07
C SER A 100 8.29 6.54 -32.69
N PRO A 101 8.35 6.31 -34.03
CA PRO A 101 7.59 5.27 -34.71
C PRO A 101 8.02 3.84 -34.33
N PHE A 102 9.10 3.67 -33.54
CA PHE A 102 9.50 2.41 -32.91
C PHE A 102 9.14 2.43 -31.43
N ASP A 103 7.85 2.36 -31.17
CA ASP A 103 7.15 2.34 -29.88
C ASP A 103 7.47 1.12 -29.00
N TRP A 104 7.92 -0.01 -29.57
CA TRP A 104 8.32 -1.18 -28.79
C TRP A 104 9.57 -0.94 -27.91
N GLU A 105 10.54 -0.13 -28.36
CA GLU A 105 11.67 0.30 -27.52
C GLU A 105 11.21 1.22 -26.39
N GLN A 106 10.15 2.02 -26.64
CA GLN A 106 9.52 2.82 -25.60
C GLN A 106 8.75 1.96 -24.60
N ASN A 107 8.08 0.89 -25.04
CA ASN A 107 7.41 -0.05 -24.16
C ASN A 107 8.40 -0.76 -23.23
N LEU A 108 9.59 -1.15 -23.72
CA LEU A 108 10.68 -1.64 -22.86
C LEU A 108 11.20 -0.57 -21.87
N VAL A 109 11.11 0.71 -22.23
CA VAL A 109 11.46 1.85 -21.39
C VAL A 109 10.30 2.31 -20.48
N ALA A 110 9.06 1.90 -20.74
CA ALA A 110 7.85 2.27 -20.01
C ALA A 110 7.33 1.14 -19.09
N ASP A 111 7.64 -0.12 -19.39
CA ASP A 111 7.32 -1.30 -18.57
C ASP A 111 8.20 -1.44 -17.35
N ALA A 112 7.61 -1.73 -16.20
CA ALA A 112 8.34 -1.84 -14.95
C ALA A 112 9.46 -2.90 -14.99
N ALA A 113 10.68 -2.48 -14.66
CA ALA A 113 11.74 -3.39 -14.25
C ALA A 113 11.52 -3.85 -12.80
N ALA A 114 12.16 -4.96 -12.40
CA ALA A 114 12.12 -5.46 -11.02
C ALA A 114 12.68 -4.45 -9.99
N THR A 115 13.49 -3.49 -10.46
CA THR A 115 14.08 -2.41 -9.68
C THR A 115 13.32 -1.09 -9.81
N SER A 116 12.06 -1.13 -10.25
CA SER A 116 11.18 0.04 -10.25
C SER A 116 10.55 0.25 -8.86
N ALA A 117 9.93 1.40 -8.66
CA ALA A 117 9.15 1.69 -7.46
C ALA A 117 8.02 2.69 -7.76
N LEU A 118 7.00 2.71 -6.92
CA LEU A 118 5.93 3.70 -6.92
C LEU A 118 6.14 4.64 -5.74
N TYR A 119 6.15 5.94 -5.99
CA TYR A 119 6.39 6.97 -4.99
C TYR A 119 5.15 7.85 -4.80
N PHE A 120 4.72 7.96 -3.56
CA PHE A 120 3.50 8.65 -3.17
C PHE A 120 3.81 9.95 -2.42
N ALA A 121 2.88 10.92 -2.51
CA ALA A 121 2.99 12.24 -1.88
C ALA A 121 3.28 12.21 -0.36
N SER A 122 2.85 11.17 0.34
CA SER A 122 3.14 10.94 1.76
C SER A 122 4.61 10.58 2.04
N GLY A 123 5.45 10.47 1.00
CA GLY A 123 6.81 9.93 1.10
C GLY A 123 6.88 8.41 1.05
N LEU A 124 5.73 7.71 0.95
CA LEU A 124 5.67 6.26 0.86
C LEU A 124 6.25 5.74 -0.46
N LEU A 125 7.08 4.70 -0.34
CA LEU A 125 7.61 3.95 -1.47
C LEU A 125 7.05 2.51 -1.51
N ILE A 126 6.50 2.09 -2.65
CA ILE A 126 6.15 0.68 -2.92
C ILE A 126 7.13 0.11 -3.94
N TYR A 127 7.83 -0.96 -3.59
CA TYR A 127 8.85 -1.57 -4.44
C TYR A 127 8.88 -3.09 -4.33
N ALA A 128 9.64 -3.74 -5.21
CA ALA A 128 9.92 -5.17 -5.11
C ALA A 128 11.37 -5.46 -4.74
N SER A 129 12.32 -4.70 -5.30
CA SER A 129 13.74 -4.92 -5.08
C SER A 129 14.22 -4.27 -3.76
N PRO A 130 14.99 -5.00 -2.92
CA PRO A 130 15.57 -4.46 -1.68
C PRO A 130 16.58 -3.33 -1.95
N ALA A 131 16.96 -3.12 -3.20
CA ALA A 131 17.68 -1.95 -3.69
C ALA A 131 17.13 -0.59 -3.21
N TRP A 132 15.82 -0.53 -2.99
CA TRP A 132 15.11 0.67 -2.56
C TRP A 132 14.95 0.78 -1.05
N ARG A 133 15.22 -0.30 -0.30
CA ARG A 133 15.09 -0.33 1.15
C ARG A 133 16.00 0.73 1.76
N ARG A 134 15.44 1.53 2.67
CA ARG A 134 16.18 2.48 3.49
C ARG A 134 15.80 2.27 4.95
N PRO A 135 16.75 2.36 5.90
CA PRO A 135 16.41 2.38 7.31
C PRO A 135 15.39 3.50 7.59
N ASP A 136 14.41 3.21 8.43
CA ASP A 136 13.38 4.14 8.92
C ASP A 136 12.51 4.80 7.83
N ALA A 137 12.56 4.29 6.59
CA ALA A 137 11.70 4.78 5.53
C ALA A 137 10.29 4.17 5.62
N ILE A 138 9.30 4.98 5.25
CA ILE A 138 7.92 4.55 5.10
C ILE A 138 7.84 3.80 3.77
N ASP A 139 7.88 2.47 3.82
CA ASP A 139 7.93 1.63 2.64
C ASP A 139 7.08 0.35 2.73
N LEU A 140 6.72 -0.17 1.55
CA LEU A 140 6.06 -1.45 1.36
C LEU A 140 6.82 -2.26 0.32
N GLN A 141 7.13 -3.51 0.67
CA GLN A 141 7.73 -4.46 -0.26
C GLN A 141 6.68 -5.42 -0.80
N ILE A 142 6.65 -5.63 -2.11
CA ILE A 142 5.76 -6.57 -2.81
C ILE A 142 6.52 -7.47 -3.79
N GLY A 143 5.84 -8.45 -4.38
CA GLY A 143 6.42 -9.30 -5.43
C GLY A 143 6.77 -8.53 -6.71
N VAL A 144 7.79 -9.00 -7.44
CA VAL A 144 8.22 -8.38 -8.72
C VAL A 144 7.11 -8.39 -9.76
N ALA A 145 6.38 -9.49 -9.89
CA ALA A 145 5.27 -9.62 -10.83
C ALA A 145 4.13 -8.66 -10.49
N ASP A 146 3.84 -8.48 -9.20
CA ASP A 146 2.81 -7.56 -8.73
C ASP A 146 3.21 -6.10 -8.94
N LEU A 147 4.46 -5.75 -8.62
CA LEU A 147 4.97 -4.41 -8.90
C LEU A 147 4.83 -4.06 -10.38
N ARG A 148 5.16 -5.00 -11.28
CA ARG A 148 4.99 -4.79 -12.72
C ARG A 148 3.56 -4.52 -13.10
N ALA A 149 2.63 -5.34 -12.59
CA ALA A 149 1.21 -5.16 -12.84
C ALA A 149 0.71 -3.79 -12.34
N LEU A 150 1.05 -3.41 -11.12
CA LEU A 150 0.63 -2.14 -10.53
C LEU A 150 1.27 -0.93 -11.21
N TYR A 151 2.54 -0.99 -11.55
CA TYR A 151 3.27 0.10 -12.21
C TYR A 151 2.68 0.42 -13.59
N ASN A 152 2.23 -0.60 -14.31
CA ASN A 152 1.62 -0.44 -15.62
C ASN A 152 0.13 -0.04 -15.52
N ALA A 153 -0.58 -0.47 -14.47
CA ALA A 153 -1.99 -0.16 -14.26
C ALA A 153 -2.25 1.21 -13.62
N CYS A 154 -1.34 1.71 -12.79
CA CYS A 154 -1.52 2.97 -12.05
C CYS A 154 -0.91 4.16 -12.80
N GLY A 155 -1.70 5.22 -12.93
CA GLY A 155 -1.27 6.52 -13.47
C GLY A 155 -0.85 7.47 -12.35
N LEU A 156 -0.22 8.59 -12.72
CA LEU A 156 0.00 9.67 -11.76
C LEU A 156 -1.36 10.17 -11.23
N GLY A 157 -1.42 10.50 -9.95
CA GLY A 157 -2.67 10.86 -9.28
C GLY A 157 -3.52 9.67 -8.82
N THR A 158 -3.13 8.41 -9.10
CA THR A 158 -3.84 7.25 -8.52
C THR A 158 -3.83 7.35 -7.00
N THR A 159 -5.02 7.27 -6.40
CA THR A 159 -5.21 7.32 -4.95
C THR A 159 -4.73 6.03 -4.31
N LEU A 160 -4.06 6.15 -3.17
CA LEU A 160 -3.77 5.07 -2.23
C LEU A 160 -4.48 5.37 -0.92
N VAL A 161 -5.17 4.37 -0.37
CA VAL A 161 -5.79 4.40 0.95
C VAL A 161 -5.17 3.32 1.82
N ILE A 162 -4.92 3.62 3.10
CA ILE A 162 -4.32 2.69 4.06
C ILE A 162 -5.31 2.45 5.21
N LEU A 163 -5.72 1.19 5.39
CA LEU A 163 -6.53 0.76 6.52
C LEU A 163 -5.63 0.21 7.64
N PRO A 164 -5.77 0.68 8.90
CA PRO A 164 -5.01 0.15 10.03
C PRO A 164 -5.42 -1.29 10.36
N ALA A 165 -4.55 -2.09 10.98
CA ALA A 165 -4.81 -3.51 11.22
C ALA A 165 -6.12 -3.80 12.00
N ASN A 166 -6.52 -2.91 12.90
CA ASN A 166 -7.70 -3.03 13.75
C ASN A 166 -9.00 -2.50 13.12
N TRP A 167 -9.01 -2.12 11.82
CA TRP A 167 -10.17 -1.46 11.21
C TRP A 167 -11.47 -2.28 11.25
N ARG A 168 -11.38 -3.61 11.36
CA ARG A 168 -12.53 -4.53 11.42
C ARG A 168 -13.10 -4.76 12.82
N GLU A 169 -12.38 -4.34 13.87
CA GLU A 169 -12.75 -4.67 15.25
C GLU A 169 -13.98 -3.87 15.73
N GLY A 170 -14.36 -2.81 15.01
CA GLY A 170 -15.50 -1.96 15.34
C GLY A 170 -15.29 -1.16 16.64
N PRO A 171 -16.18 -0.20 16.95
CA PRO A 171 -16.19 0.38 18.29
C PRO A 171 -16.58 -0.72 19.29
N LEU A 172 -15.75 -0.92 20.32
CA LEU A 172 -16.13 -1.76 21.47
C LEU A 172 -17.43 -1.20 22.08
N PRO A 173 -18.39 -2.07 22.44
CA PRO A 173 -19.67 -1.66 23.03
C PRO A 173 -19.50 -0.95 24.38
#